data_AF-A0A1V5IT49-F1
#
_entry.id   AF-A0A1V5IT49-F1
#
_cell.length_a   1.000
_cell.length_b   1.000
_cell.length_c   1.000
_cell.angle_alpha   90.00
_cell.angle_beta   90.00
_cell.angle_gamma   90.00
#
_symmetry.space_group_name_H-M   'P 1'
#
loop_
_entity.id
_entity.type
_entity.pdbx_description
1 polymer ?
#
loop_
_entity_poly.entity_id
_entity_poly.type
_entity_poly.pdbx_seq_one_letter_code
_entity_poly.pdbx_strand_id
1 'polypeptide(L)' 'MLPEESGPNPIPFKLYFDSTEVVKGEAITWSSLQNGSSNTKTIRIGGIDQNVIDSLASGTYSDTINVEIQNL' A
#
# COMPACT_ATOMS: atom_id res chain seq x y z
N MET A 1 23.61 -26.85 8.06
CA MET A 1 22.44 -26.01 7.76
C MET A 1 22.95 -24.59 7.65
N LEU A 2 22.92 -24.00 6.46
CA LEU A 2 23.28 -22.59 6.27
C LEU A 2 22.15 -21.74 6.88
N PRO A 3 22.45 -20.61 7.54
CA PRO A 3 21.40 -19.71 8.00
C PRO A 3 20.60 -19.24 6.79
N GLU A 4 19.28 -19.21 6.90
CA GLU A 4 18.45 -18.59 5.88
C GLU A 4 18.97 -17.16 5.71
N GLU A 5 19.51 -16.84 4.53
CA GLU A 5 19.80 -15.46 4.19
C GLU A 5 18.49 -14.70 4.40
N SER A 6 18.48 -13.80 5.38
CA SER A 6 17.39 -12.84 5.52
C SER A 6 17.27 -12.18 4.15
N GLY A 7 16.15 -12.42 3.48
CA GLY A 7 15.86 -11.83 2.17
C GLY A 7 16.05 -10.32 2.22
N PRO A 8 16.15 -9.65 1.06
CA PRO A 8 16.35 -8.21 1.01
C PRO A 8 15.30 -7.50 1.88
N ASN A 9 15.75 -6.57 2.73
CA ASN A 9 14.86 -5.78 3.58
C ASN A 9 13.76 -5.12 2.71
N PRO A 10 12.48 -5.21 3.10
CA PRO A 10 11.39 -4.69 2.29
C PRO A 10 11.49 -3.16 2.12
N ILE A 11 11.00 -2.65 1.00
CA ILE A 11 10.88 -1.21 0.75
C ILE A 11 9.68 -0.68 1.56
N PRO A 12 9.86 0.22 2.53
CA PRO A 12 8.74 0.85 3.22
C PRO A 12 7.99 1.79 2.27
N PHE A 13 6.66 1.74 2.32
CA PHE A 13 5.78 2.63 1.57
C PHE A 13 4.54 2.98 2.38
N LYS A 14 3.85 4.04 1.97
CA LYS A 14 2.53 4.43 2.46
C LYS A 14 1.49 4.19 1.38
N LEU A 15 0.32 3.74 1.81
CA LEU A 15 -0.85 3.61 0.95
C LEU A 15 -1.80 4.78 1.22
N TYR A 16 -2.40 5.33 0.18
CA TYR A 16 -3.38 6.40 0.28
C TYR A 16 -4.67 6.03 -0.45
N PHE A 17 -5.81 6.33 0.17
CA PHE A 17 -7.13 6.30 -0.44
C PHE A 17 -7.59 7.75 -0.67
N ASP A 18 -7.65 8.16 -1.93
CA ASP A 18 -7.66 9.55 -2.40
C ASP A 18 -6.50 10.38 -1.80
N SER A 19 -6.79 11.18 -0.76
CA SER A 19 -5.82 12.02 -0.04
C SER A 19 -5.58 11.54 1.39
N THR A 20 -6.21 10.45 1.82
CA THR A 20 -6.14 9.93 3.19
C THR A 20 -5.13 8.79 3.26
N GLU A 21 -4.18 8.86 4.18
CA GLU A 21 -3.25 7.77 4.45
C GLU A 21 -4.01 6.56 5.02
N VAL A 22 -3.78 5.38 4.46
CA VAL A 22 -4.40 4.12 4.89
C VAL A 22 -3.55 3.51 6.01
N VAL A 23 -4.17 3.26 7.15
CA VAL A 23 -3.58 2.43 8.20
C VAL A 23 -3.94 0.97 7.93
N LYS A 24 -2.93 0.09 7.89
CA LYS A 24 -3.14 -1.33 7.58
C LYS A 24 -4.11 -1.97 8.59
N GLY A 25 -5.17 -2.60 8.08
CA GLY A 25 -6.19 -3.28 8.87
C GLY A 25 -7.33 -2.38 9.34
N GLU A 26 -7.23 -1.07 9.13
CA GLU A 26 -8.33 -0.14 9.41
C GLU A 26 -9.24 0.02 8.18
N ALA A 27 -10.55 -0.05 8.40
CA ALA A 27 -11.53 0.18 7.35
C ALA A 27 -11.64 1.69 7.05
N ILE A 28 -11.68 2.03 5.76
CA ILE A 28 -11.98 3.40 5.32
C ILE A 28 -13.44 3.44 4.86
N THR A 29 -14.25 4.27 5.52
CA THR A 29 -15.65 4.43 5.16
C THR A 29 -15.78 5.18 3.84
N TRP A 30 -16.35 4.52 2.84
CA TRP A 30 -16.76 5.17 1.60
C TRP A 30 -18.20 5.69 1.71
N SER A 31 -18.38 6.80 2.42
CA SER A 31 -19.65 7.50 2.47
C SER A 31 -19.96 8.18 1.13
N SER A 32 -21.25 8.28 0.78
CA SER A 32 -21.76 9.10 -0.34
C SER A 32 -21.67 8.49 -1.75
N LEU A 33 -21.90 7.17 -1.89
CA LEU A 33 -22.11 6.56 -3.21
C LEU A 33 -23.26 7.26 -3.94
N GLN A 34 -22.98 7.76 -5.14
CA GLN A 34 -23.95 8.49 -5.96
C GLN A 34 -24.54 7.55 -7.00
N ASN A 35 -25.87 7.57 -7.14
CA ASN A 35 -26.56 6.75 -8.11
C ASN A 35 -26.36 7.33 -9.53
N GLY A 36 -26.01 6.49 -10.50
CA GLY A 36 -25.75 6.92 -11.89
C GLY A 36 -24.46 7.72 -12.11
N SER A 37 -23.58 7.84 -11.10
CA SER A 37 -22.27 8.50 -11.22
C SER A 37 -21.11 7.50 -11.12
N SER A 38 -19.90 7.94 -11.49
CA SER A 38 -18.68 7.16 -11.29
C SER A 38 -18.27 7.19 -9.82
N ASN A 39 -18.66 6.15 -9.07
CA ASN A 39 -18.13 5.88 -7.74
C ASN A 39 -16.69 5.35 -7.89
N THR A 40 -15.76 6.26 -8.18
CA THR A 40 -14.33 5.94 -8.33
C THR A 40 -13.53 6.60 -7.21
N LYS A 41 -12.55 5.87 -6.70
CA LYS A 41 -11.58 6.31 -5.70
C LYS A 41 -10.18 5.96 -6.15
N THR A 42 -9.24 6.85 -5.89
CA THR A 42 -7.85 6.61 -6.28
C THR A 42 -7.14 5.90 -5.14
N ILE A 43 -6.45 4.81 -5.43
CA ILE A 43 -5.48 4.22 -4.52
C ILE A 43 -4.09 4.64 -5.01
N ARG A 44 -3.27 5.21 -4.11
CA ARG A 44 -1.90 5.66 -4.45
C ARG A 44 -0.89 5.04 -3.49
N ILE A 45 0.24 4.62 -4.03
CA ILE A 45 1.43 4.28 -3.26
C ILE A 45 2.34 5.51 -3.25
N GLY A 46 2.87 5.87 -2.08
CA GLY A 46 3.77 7.00 -1.91
C GLY A 46 4.57 6.88 -0.62
N GLY A 47 5.13 8.00 -0.16
CA GLY A 47 5.92 8.02 1.08
C GLY A 47 7.17 7.15 1.04
N ILE A 48 7.67 6.84 -0.15
CA ILE A 48 8.92 6.09 -0.35
C ILE A 48 10.07 7.08 -0.14
N ASP A 49 10.91 6.82 0.86
CA ASP A 49 12.07 7.65 1.17
C ASP A 49 13.29 7.16 0.38
N GLN A 50 13.81 8.02 -0.50
CA GLN A 50 15.00 7.72 -1.31
C GLN A 50 16.21 7.33 -0.46
N ASN A 51 16.40 7.94 0.72
CA ASN A 51 17.56 7.62 1.57
C ASN A 51 17.49 6.19 2.10
N VAL A 52 16.28 5.67 2.32
CA VAL A 52 16.08 4.27 2.69
C VAL A 52 16.38 3.37 1.50
N ILE A 53 15.85 3.70 0.31
CA ILE A 53 16.10 2.95 -0.92
C ILE A 53 17.60 2.78 -1.22
N ASP A 54 18.37 3.85 -1.06
CA ASP A 54 19.81 3.85 -1.36
C ASP A 54 20.61 2.90 -0.46
N SER A 55 20.07 2.51 0.69
CA SER A 55 20.68 1.54 1.62
C SER A 55 20.28 0.08 1.36
N LEU A 56 19.29 -0.16 0.49
CA LEU A 56 18.77 -1.49 0.21
C LEU A 56 19.60 -2.21 -0.85
N ALA A 57 19.58 -3.54 -0.80
CA ALA A 57 20.24 -4.36 -1.81
C ALA A 57 19.60 -4.12 -3.20
N SER A 58 20.41 -4.13 -4.25
CA SER A 58 19.90 -4.07 -5.61
C SER A 58 19.15 -5.35 -5.96
N GLY A 59 18.03 -5.21 -6.68
CA GLY A 59 17.20 -6.34 -7.07
C GLY A 59 15.76 -5.92 -7.35
N THR A 60 14.95 -6.89 -7.76
CA THR A 60 13.52 -6.70 -7.97
C THR A 60 12.78 -6.93 -6.65
N TYR A 61 11.99 -5.93 -6.25
CA TYR A 61 11.07 -6.03 -5.12
C TYR A 61 9.65 -6.18 -5.66
N SER A 62 8.83 -7.00 -5.01
CA SER A 62 7.44 -7.24 -5.39
C SER A 62 6.60 -7.46 -4.14
N ASP A 63 5.38 -6.95 -4.16
CA ASP A 63 4.39 -7.16 -3.09
C ASP A 63 2.97 -7.06 -3.68
N THR A 64 1.95 -7.42 -2.89
CA THR A 64 0.54 -7.42 -3.26
C THR A 64 -0.29 -6.57 -2.30
N ILE A 65 -1.07 -5.63 -2.82
CA ILE A 65 -2.08 -4.91 -2.05
C ILE A 65 -3.42 -5.64 -2.19
N ASN A 66 -3.91 -6.21 -1.10
CA ASN A 66 -5.24 -6.81 -1.05
C ASN A 66 -6.26 -5.76 -0.60
N VAL A 67 -7.34 -5.58 -1.37
CA VAL A 67 -8.42 -4.65 -1.08
C VAL A 67 -9.69 -5.44 -0.82
N GLU A 68 -10.31 -5.21 0.33
CA GLU A 68 -11.60 -5.78 0.70
C GLU A 68 -12.67 -4.68 0.68
N ILE A 69 -13.79 -4.95 0.01
CA ILE A 69 -14.95 -4.05 -0.04
C ILE A 69 -16.10 -4.74 0.66
N GLN A 70 -16.62 -4.12 1.71
CA GLN A 70 -17.74 -4.63 2.49
C GLN A 70 -18.93 -3.67 2.38
N ASN A 71 -20.13 -4.24 2.30
CA ASN A 71 -21.38 -3.51 2.48
C ASN A 71 -21.91 -3.85 3.88
N LEU A 72 -21.86 -2.87 4.78
CA LEU A 72 -22.30 -3.00 6.17
C LEU A 72 -23.78 -2.63 6.32
#